data_AF-J2N5F9-F1
#
_entry.id   AF-J2N5F9-F1
#
_cell.length_a   1.000
_cell.length_b   1.000
_cell.length_c   1.000
_cell.angle_alpha   90.00
_cell.angle_beta   90.00
_cell.angle_gamma   90.00
#
_symmetry.space_group_name_H-M   'P 1'
#
loop_
_entity.id
_entity.type
_entity.pdbx_description
1 polymer ?
#
loop_
_entity_poly.entity_id
_entity_poly.type
_entity_poly.pdbx_seq_one_letter_code
_entity_poly.pdbx_strand_id
1 'polypeptide(L)' 'MSIPIPAETPDPNIDSPVIPPTEPQPVPEQDPPGTTAPPREEPPSTMPPVIVKL' A
#
# COMPACT_ATOMS: atom_id res chain seq x y z
N MET A 1 -1.51 15.03 -64.04
CA MET A 1 -1.49 13.73 -63.33
C MET A 1 -2.26 13.92 -62.03
N SER A 2 -3.37 13.21 -61.86
CA SER A 2 -4.09 13.16 -60.58
C SER A 2 -3.49 12.00 -59.78
N ILE A 3 -2.98 12.30 -58.59
CA ILE A 3 -2.44 11.29 -57.68
C ILE A 3 -3.64 10.70 -56.94
N PRO A 4 -3.87 9.37 -56.93
CA PRO A 4 -4.98 8.79 -56.21
C PRO A 4 -4.87 9.10 -54.72
N ILE A 5 -5.97 9.55 -54.10
CA ILE A 5 -6.03 9.76 -52.66
C ILE A 5 -6.08 8.37 -51.98
N PRO A 6 -5.26 8.13 -50.95
CA PRO A 6 -5.33 6.89 -50.19
C PRO A 6 -6.73 6.63 -49.64
N ALA A 7 -7.14 5.37 -49.58
CA ALA A 7 -8.35 4.99 -48.86
C ALA A 7 -8.16 5.29 -47.37
N GLU A 8 -9.19 5.85 -46.74
CA GLU A 8 -9.19 6.11 -45.30
C GLU A 8 -9.26 4.77 -44.54
N THR A 9 -8.44 4.64 -43.49
CA THR A 9 -8.49 3.47 -42.61
C THR A 9 -9.52 3.74 -41.51
N PRO A 10 -10.51 2.86 -41.27
CA PRO A 10 -11.49 3.06 -40.20
C PRO A 10 -10.81 3.22 -38.83
N ASP A 11 -11.26 4.20 -38.03
CA ASP A 11 -10.77 4.36 -36.66
C ASP A 11 -11.39 3.28 -35.75
N PRO A 12 -10.55 2.44 -35.11
CA PRO A 12 -11.04 1.32 -34.29
C PRO A 12 -11.87 1.76 -33.07
N ASN A 13 -11.77 3.03 -32.64
CA ASN A 13 -12.46 3.54 -31.46
C ASN A 13 -13.85 4.11 -31.75
N ILE A 14 -14.29 4.14 -33.02
CA ILE A 14 -15.60 4.72 -33.41
C ILE A 14 -16.75 3.80 -32.98
N ASP A 15 -16.66 2.51 -33.30
CA ASP A 15 -17.70 1.53 -32.96
C ASP A 15 -17.39 0.75 -31.67
N SER A 16 -16.12 0.72 -31.25
CA SER A 16 -15.66 -0.04 -30.09
C SER A 16 -14.64 0.78 -29.29
N PRO A 17 -15.07 1.86 -28.63
CA PRO A 17 -14.18 2.70 -27.85
C PRO A 17 -13.54 1.89 -26.71
N VAL A 18 -12.25 2.12 -26.47
CA VAL A 18 -11.58 1.56 -25.29
C VAL A 18 -12.12 2.26 -24.05
N ILE A 19 -12.92 1.54 -23.26
CA ILE A 19 -13.43 2.04 -21.99
C ILE A 19 -12.43 1.67 -20.88
N PRO A 20 -11.90 2.65 -20.12
CA PRO A 20 -11.04 2.34 -18.98
C PRO A 20 -11.85 1.59 -17.92
N PRO A 21 -11.20 0.76 -17.08
CA PRO A 21 -11.88 0.07 -15.99
C PRO A 21 -12.57 1.10 -15.07
N THR A 22 -13.82 0.83 -14.73
CA THR A 22 -14.63 1.68 -13.82
C THR A 22 -14.38 1.38 -12.36
N GLU A 23 -13.83 0.21 -12.07
CA GLU A 23 -13.56 -0.22 -10.70
C GLU A 23 -12.21 0.33 -10.22
N PRO A 24 -12.15 0.86 -8.98
CA PRO A 24 -10.88 1.24 -8.39
C PRO A 24 -10.00 0.00 -8.22
N GLN A 25 -8.69 0.20 -8.38
CA GLN A 25 -7.73 -0.86 -8.11
C GLN A 25 -7.80 -1.27 -6.63
N PRO A 26 -7.60 -2.56 -6.30
CA PRO A 26 -7.52 -3.01 -4.91
C PRO A 26 -6.46 -2.22 -4.14
N VAL A 27 -6.79 -1.80 -2.92
CA VAL A 27 -5.80 -1.20 -2.02
C VAL A 27 -4.87 -2.31 -1.50
N PRO A 28 -3.53 -2.14 -1.53
CA PRO A 28 -2.62 -3.11 -0.95
C PRO A 28 -2.94 -3.36 0.53
N GLU A 29 -2.80 -4.61 0.98
CA GLU A 29 -2.89 -4.95 2.40
C GLU A 29 -1.74 -4.26 3.15
N GLN A 30 -2.09 -3.54 4.22
CA GLN A 30 -1.13 -2.93 5.13
C GLN A 30 -1.48 -3.35 6.56
N ASP A 31 -0.47 -3.73 7.33
CA ASP A 31 -0.64 -3.93 8.77
C ASP A 31 -1.12 -2.63 9.42
N PRO A 32 -2.04 -2.68 10.40
CA PRO A 32 -2.40 -1.51 11.18
C PRO A 32 -1.14 -0.91 11.85
N PRO A 33 -0.97 0.41 11.85
CA PRO A 33 0.08 1.02 12.65
C PRO A 33 -0.12 0.67 14.13
N GLY A 34 0.94 0.20 14.79
CA GLY A 34 0.90 -0.12 16.22
C GLY A 34 0.55 -1.57 16.59
N THR A 35 0.67 -2.53 15.66
CA THR A 35 0.57 -3.97 15.96
C THR A 35 1.72 -4.50 16.82
N THR A 36 2.78 -3.71 17.03
CA THR A 36 3.87 -4.04 17.94
C THR A 36 3.57 -3.54 19.35
N ALA A 37 3.43 -4.47 20.30
CA ALA A 37 3.34 -4.11 21.71
C ALA A 37 4.62 -3.36 22.15
N PRO A 38 4.51 -2.39 23.08
CA PRO A 38 5.69 -1.76 23.64
C PRO A 38 6.58 -2.81 24.35
N PRO A 39 7.91 -2.60 24.40
CA PRO A 39 8.80 -3.47 25.17
C PRO A 39 8.34 -3.59 26.62
N ARG A 40 8.46 -4.79 27.19
CA ARG A 40 8.28 -4.97 28.64
C ARG A 40 9.49 -4.38 29.36
N GLU A 41 9.24 -3.53 30.36
CA GLU A 41 10.28 -3.07 31.27
C GLU A 41 10.50 -4.14 32.36
N GLU A 42 11.78 -4.42 32.67
CA GLU A 42 12.12 -5.24 33.83
C GLU A 42 11.91 -4.41 35.10
N PRO A 43 11.39 -5.03 36.20
CA PRO A 43 11.30 -4.32 37.47
C PRO A 43 12.70 -3.93 37.96
N PRO A 44 12.86 -2.80 38.65
CA PRO A 44 14.14 -2.41 39.20
C PRO A 44 14.64 -3.47 40.18
N SER A 45 15.90 -3.88 40.03
CA SER A 45 16.56 -4.77 40.99
C SER A 45 16.83 -4.00 42.28
N THR A 46 16.10 -4.31 43.35
CA THR A 46 16.35 -3.74 44.67
C THR A 46 17.25 -4.67 45.48
N MET A 47 18.34 -4.14 46.04
CA MET A 47 19.12 -4.86 47.05
C MET A 47 18.27 -5.00 48.33
N PRO A 48 18.18 -6.20 48.94
CA PRO A 48 17.47 -6.36 50.21
C PRO A 48 18.15 -5.52 51.31
N PRO A 49 17.39 -5.04 52.31
CA PRO A 49 17.93 -4.22 53.38
C PRO A 49 18.98 -5.00 54.20
N VAL A 50 20.10 -4.33 54.52
CA VAL A 50 21.14 -4.89 55.40
C VAL A 50 20.67 -4.75 56.85
N ILE A 51 20.45 -5.88 57.53
CA ILE A 51 20.15 -5.91 58.96
C ILE A 51 21.48 -5.78 59.72
N VAL A 52 21.70 -4.64 60.38
CA VAL A 52 22.78 -4.48 61.36
C VAL A 52 22.29 -5.00 62.70
N LYS A 53 22.94 -6.06 63.22
CA LYS A 53 22.71 -6.53 64.59
C LYS A 53 23.52 -5.66 65.56
N LEU A 54 22.84 -5.08 66.55
CA LEU A 54 23.43 -4.35 67.68
C LEU A 54 24.18 -5.30 68.61
#